data_AF-A0A4Q3JB25-F1
#
_entry.id   AF-A0A4Q3JB25-F1
#
_cell.length_a   1.000
_cell.length_b   1.000
_cell.length_c   1.000
_cell.angle_alpha   90.00
_cell.angle_beta   90.00
_cell.angle_gamma   90.00
#
_symmetry.space_group_name_H-M   'P 1'
#
loop_
_entity.id
_entity.type
_entity.pdbx_description
1 polymer ?
#
loop_
_entity_poly.entity_id
_entity_poly.type
_entity_poly.pdbx_seq_one_letter_code
_entity_poly.pdbx_strand_id
1 'polypeptide(L)'
;MADLTDSPTSSGPAWKRAEHQATRLLALSFDGAASPSITLKGATTPATDTRDAPYGWGLAWYPGQGSAALVVKDPTSIGDNAMTKLLRDWERFESTVFVCHLRGAARTLQEQDTHPFARSHGRRDWVLAHNGDLFVDLTRALPLGDEPVFEPVGRTDSEHAFCWLLAQVRPTGSNTGSSPSGSARVRSTNRSPLWASTQ
;
A
#
# COMPACT_ATOMS: atom_id res chain seq x y z
N MET A 1 -10.13 -10.12 34.43
CA MET A 1 -10.27 -11.25 33.49
C MET A 1 -11.64 -11.09 32.84
N ALA A 2 -11.71 -10.25 31.81
CA ALA A 2 -12.95 -9.92 31.13
C ALA A 2 -12.98 -10.72 29.82
N ASP A 3 -13.96 -11.61 29.75
CA ASP A 3 -14.28 -12.44 28.60
C ASP A 3 -14.90 -11.55 27.51
N LEU A 4 -14.16 -11.34 26.43
CA LEU A 4 -14.59 -10.64 25.21
C LEU A 4 -15.02 -11.69 24.20
N THR A 5 -16.21 -12.25 24.39
CA THR A 5 -16.94 -13.02 23.37
C THR A 5 -18.05 -12.16 22.78
N ASP A 6 -17.66 -11.03 22.19
CA ASP A 6 -18.56 -10.32 21.27
C ASP A 6 -18.48 -11.04 19.91
N SER A 7 -19.48 -11.87 19.64
CA SER A 7 -19.63 -12.57 18.37
C SER A 7 -20.17 -11.58 17.34
N PRO A 8 -19.42 -11.23 16.26
CA PRO A 8 -19.99 -10.39 15.22
C PRO A 8 -21.05 -11.20 14.48
N THR A 9 -22.29 -10.74 14.52
CA THR A 9 -23.40 -11.26 13.71
C THR A 9 -23.04 -11.13 12.22
N SER A 10 -22.47 -12.19 11.64
CA SER A 10 -21.93 -12.21 10.28
C SER A 10 -23.02 -12.54 9.25
N SER A 11 -23.79 -11.55 8.81
CA SER A 11 -24.85 -11.72 7.80
C SER A 11 -24.35 -11.57 6.34
N GLY A 12 -23.12 -12.01 6.04
CA GLY A 12 -22.50 -11.89 4.71
C GLY A 12 -22.45 -13.20 3.92
N PRO A 13 -22.53 -13.16 2.56
CA PRO A 13 -22.45 -14.36 1.72
C PRO A 13 -21.13 -15.13 1.93
N ALA A 14 -21.18 -16.46 1.84
CA ALA A 14 -20.07 -17.36 2.20
C ALA A 14 -18.75 -17.06 1.47
N TRP A 15 -18.82 -16.65 0.19
CA TRP A 15 -17.63 -16.30 -0.60
C TRP A 15 -16.90 -15.07 -0.06
N LYS A 16 -17.60 -14.09 0.53
CA LYS A 16 -16.96 -12.91 1.16
C LYS A 16 -16.18 -13.30 2.41
N ARG A 17 -16.73 -14.21 3.21
CA ARG A 17 -16.03 -14.74 4.39
C ARG A 17 -14.73 -15.46 3.99
N ALA A 18 -14.77 -16.22 2.89
CA ALA A 18 -13.59 -16.89 2.35
C ALA A 18 -12.53 -15.89 1.80
N GLU A 19 -12.94 -14.84 1.06
CA GLU A 19 -12.03 -13.78 0.57
C GLU A 19 -11.37 -13.03 1.73
N HIS A 20 -12.13 -12.66 2.76
CA HIS A 20 -11.60 -11.97 3.95
C HIS A 20 -10.63 -12.82 4.76
N GLN A 21 -10.92 -14.12 4.93
CA GLN A 21 -10.04 -15.04 5.65
C GLN A 21 -8.72 -15.31 4.91
N ALA A 22 -8.70 -15.16 3.60
CA ALA A 22 -7.52 -15.37 2.76
C ALA A 22 -6.73 -14.08 2.47
N THR A 23 -7.29 -12.91 2.77
CA THR A 23 -6.64 -11.61 2.56
C THR A 23 -5.82 -11.22 3.80
N ARG A 24 -4.57 -10.78 3.59
CA ARG A 24 -3.63 -10.41 4.65
C ARG A 24 -2.95 -9.09 4.31
N LEU A 25 -2.88 -8.21 5.31
CA LEU A 25 -2.12 -6.96 5.25
C LEU A 25 -0.91 -7.07 6.17
N LEU A 26 0.25 -6.63 5.68
CA LEU A 26 1.48 -6.52 6.45
C LEU A 26 2.09 -5.14 6.20
N ALA A 27 2.42 -4.42 7.25
CA ALA A 27 3.19 -3.18 7.18
C ALA A 27 4.39 -3.28 8.13
N LEU A 28 5.56 -2.86 7.66
CA LEU A 28 6.79 -2.84 8.43
C LEU A 28 7.32 -1.41 8.47
N SER A 29 7.78 -0.98 9.65
CA SER A 29 8.45 0.29 9.85
C SER A 29 9.71 0.04 10.69
N PHE A 30 10.84 0.52 10.20
CA PHE A 30 12.15 0.38 10.81
C PHE A 30 12.72 1.77 11.13
N ASP A 31 13.57 1.86 12.14
CA ASP A 31 14.33 3.06 12.51
C ASP A 31 15.61 3.23 11.70
N GLY A 32 16.03 2.17 10.99
CA GLY A 32 17.12 2.15 10.03
C GLY A 32 16.72 1.46 8.73
N ALA A 33 17.62 1.52 7.76
CA ALA A 33 17.38 0.91 6.46
C ALA A 33 17.52 -0.62 6.55
N ALA A 34 16.52 -1.34 6.04
CA ALA A 34 16.44 -2.79 6.14
C ALA A 34 16.01 -3.44 4.81
N SER A 35 16.43 -4.68 4.61
CA SER A 35 16.01 -5.55 3.49
C SER A 35 15.41 -6.86 4.05
N PRO A 36 14.15 -6.86 4.51
CA PRO A 36 13.50 -8.07 5.05
C PRO A 36 13.18 -9.10 3.96
N SER A 37 13.54 -10.37 4.15
CA SER A 37 13.08 -11.43 3.22
C SER A 37 11.57 -11.65 3.37
N ILE A 38 10.81 -11.43 2.28
CA ILE A 38 9.35 -11.58 2.26
C ILE A 38 9.00 -12.80 1.40
N THR A 39 8.27 -13.74 1.99
CA THR A 39 7.73 -14.91 1.27
C THR A 39 6.21 -14.79 1.20
N LEU A 40 5.69 -14.70 -0.03
CA LEU A 40 4.26 -14.65 -0.31
C LEU A 40 3.76 -16.07 -0.61
N LYS A 41 2.75 -16.53 0.12
CA LYS A 41 2.10 -17.83 -0.10
C LYS A 41 0.60 -17.62 -0.21
N GLY A 42 0.01 -18.10 -1.30
CA GLY A 42 -1.44 -18.16 -1.45
C GLY A 42 -2.09 -19.10 -0.43
N ALA A 43 -3.37 -18.88 -0.14
CA ALA A 43 -4.14 -19.78 0.71
C ALA A 43 -4.34 -21.13 -0.01
N THR A 44 -3.89 -22.23 0.60
CA THR A 44 -4.10 -23.59 0.10
C THR A 44 -5.52 -24.04 0.44
N THR A 45 -6.32 -24.40 -0.54
CA THR A 45 -7.66 -24.98 -0.31
C THR A 45 -7.54 -26.38 0.32
N PRO A 46 -8.45 -26.81 1.21
CA PRO A 46 -8.35 -28.12 1.85
C PRO A 46 -8.49 -29.30 0.86
N ALA A 47 -7.43 -30.09 0.75
CA ALA A 47 -7.30 -31.53 0.48
C ALA A 47 -8.10 -32.24 -0.64
N THR A 48 -8.96 -31.59 -1.43
CA THR A 48 -9.78 -32.28 -2.46
C THR A 48 -9.60 -31.76 -3.89
N ASP A 49 -8.96 -30.61 -4.09
CA ASP A 49 -8.65 -30.08 -5.43
C ASP A 49 -7.18 -29.60 -5.43
N THR A 50 -6.32 -30.29 -6.18
CA THR A 50 -4.85 -30.14 -6.16
C THR A 50 -4.34 -28.96 -6.99
N ARG A 51 -5.19 -27.97 -7.29
CA ARG A 51 -4.78 -26.76 -8.02
C ARG A 51 -4.62 -25.59 -7.07
N ASP A 52 -3.46 -24.94 -7.13
CA ASP A 52 -3.23 -23.65 -6.49
C ASP A 52 -4.29 -22.65 -6.98
N ALA A 53 -5.10 -22.12 -6.07
CA ALA A 53 -6.04 -21.06 -6.41
C ALA A 53 -5.27 -19.77 -6.73
N PRO A 54 -5.66 -19.01 -7.77
CA PRO A 54 -5.04 -17.74 -8.05
C PRO A 54 -5.25 -16.77 -6.89
N TYR A 55 -4.20 -16.03 -6.54
CA TYR A 55 -4.21 -15.01 -5.52
C TYR A 55 -3.52 -13.74 -6.04
N GLY A 56 -3.96 -12.60 -5.56
CA GLY A 56 -3.33 -11.32 -5.86
C GLY A 56 -2.34 -10.94 -4.77
N TRP A 57 -1.26 -10.27 -5.11
CA TRP A 57 -0.42 -9.62 -4.11
C TRP A 57 0.17 -8.32 -4.62
N GLY A 58 0.57 -7.46 -3.68
CA GLY A 58 1.40 -6.31 -3.98
C GLY A 58 2.33 -5.97 -2.82
N LEU A 59 3.45 -5.35 -3.16
CA LEU A 59 4.47 -4.86 -2.25
C LEU A 59 4.86 -3.44 -2.66
N ALA A 60 4.90 -2.55 -1.68
CA ALA A 60 5.34 -1.18 -1.84
C ALA A 60 6.41 -0.83 -0.80
N TRP A 61 7.41 -0.06 -1.19
CA TRP A 61 8.47 0.43 -0.30
C TRP A 61 9.05 1.74 -0.82
N TYR A 62 9.88 2.40 -0.02
CA TYR A 62 10.56 3.66 -0.38
C TYR A 62 12.07 3.43 -0.47
N PRO A 63 12.62 3.14 -1.66
CA PRO A 63 14.05 2.89 -1.84
C PRO A 63 14.91 4.04 -1.32
N GLY A 64 15.98 3.73 -0.59
CA GLY A 64 16.95 4.74 -0.14
C GLY A 64 16.35 5.83 0.75
N GLN A 65 15.21 5.56 1.41
CA GLN A 65 14.48 6.52 2.24
C GLN A 65 14.00 7.77 1.47
N GLY A 66 13.82 7.64 0.16
CA GLY A 66 13.31 8.70 -0.69
C GLY A 66 11.84 9.01 -0.43
N SER A 67 11.33 10.04 -1.11
CA SER A 67 9.90 10.36 -1.13
C SER A 67 9.15 9.63 -2.26
N ALA A 68 9.85 8.88 -3.11
CA ALA A 68 9.27 8.09 -4.19
C ALA A 68 9.07 6.64 -3.72
N ALA A 69 7.88 6.10 -3.94
CA ALA A 69 7.55 4.72 -3.64
C ALA A 69 7.75 3.85 -4.89
N LEU A 70 8.30 2.65 -4.70
CA LEU A 70 8.26 1.61 -5.71
C LEU A 70 7.14 0.63 -5.34
N VAL A 71 6.28 0.31 -6.30
CA VAL A 71 5.17 -0.63 -6.12
C VAL A 71 5.28 -1.73 -7.16
N VAL A 72 5.25 -2.98 -6.70
CA VAL A 72 5.23 -4.18 -7.54
C VAL A 72 4.01 -5.00 -7.16
N LYS A 73 3.26 -5.46 -8.15
CA LYS A 73 2.06 -6.28 -7.93
C LYS A 73 1.97 -7.41 -8.92
N ASP A 74 1.19 -8.41 -8.54
CA ASP A 74 0.73 -9.48 -9.41
C ASP A 74 -0.72 -9.83 -9.00
N PRO A 75 -1.73 -9.44 -9.80
CA PRO A 75 -3.13 -9.73 -9.50
C PRO A 75 -3.52 -11.21 -9.71
N THR A 76 -2.67 -11.99 -10.37
CA THR A 76 -2.99 -13.30 -10.94
C THR A 76 -1.99 -14.40 -10.54
N SER A 77 -1.30 -14.22 -9.42
CA SER A 77 -0.27 -15.13 -8.97
C SER A 77 -0.84 -16.53 -8.71
N ILE A 78 -0.12 -17.56 -9.15
CA ILE A 78 -0.42 -18.98 -8.91
C ILE A 78 0.87 -19.64 -8.43
N GLY A 79 0.82 -20.30 -7.27
CA GLY A 79 1.97 -20.99 -6.69
C GLY A 79 3.21 -20.09 -6.48
N ASP A 80 4.40 -20.71 -6.58
CA ASP A 80 5.70 -20.03 -6.61
C ASP A 80 6.05 -19.66 -8.06
N ASN A 81 5.80 -18.41 -8.46
CA ASN A 81 6.08 -17.89 -9.79
C ASN A 81 7.40 -17.12 -9.85
N ALA A 82 7.79 -16.65 -11.05
CA ALA A 82 9.05 -15.93 -11.24
C ALA A 82 9.13 -14.65 -10.39
N MET A 83 8.01 -13.96 -10.20
CA MET A 83 7.95 -12.70 -9.44
C MET A 83 8.05 -12.95 -7.94
N THR A 84 7.38 -13.98 -7.41
CA THR A 84 7.50 -14.34 -5.98
C THR A 84 8.88 -14.89 -5.63
N LYS A 85 9.56 -15.57 -6.57
CA LYS A 85 10.97 -15.94 -6.43
C LYS A 85 11.89 -14.72 -6.45
N LEU A 86 11.67 -13.80 -7.39
CA LEU A 86 12.43 -12.55 -7.44
C LEU A 86 12.31 -11.78 -6.12
N LEU A 87 11.09 -11.60 -5.60
CA LEU A 87 10.90 -10.93 -4.30
C LEU A 87 11.59 -11.65 -3.13
N ARG A 88 11.68 -12.98 -3.18
CA ARG A 88 12.37 -13.76 -2.14
C ARG A 88 13.88 -13.55 -2.20
N ASP A 89 14.44 -13.53 -3.41
CA ASP A 89 15.89 -13.55 -3.67
C ASP A 89 16.48 -12.14 -3.86
N TRP A 90 15.65 -11.10 -3.94
CA TRP A 90 16.10 -9.74 -4.27
C TRP A 90 16.66 -8.99 -3.07
N GLU A 91 17.95 -9.10 -2.78
CA GLU A 91 18.55 -8.49 -1.57
C GLU A 91 18.60 -6.95 -1.53
N ARG A 92 18.17 -6.24 -2.59
CA ARG A 92 18.33 -4.79 -2.76
C ARG A 92 17.07 -3.94 -2.53
N PHE A 93 16.01 -4.44 -1.91
CA PHE A 93 14.82 -3.65 -1.58
C PHE A 93 14.97 -2.84 -0.27
N GLU A 94 16.09 -2.15 -0.08
CA GLU A 94 16.39 -1.43 1.17
C GLU A 94 15.42 -0.25 1.42
N SER A 95 14.69 -0.29 2.53
CA SER A 95 13.79 0.78 2.97
C SER A 95 13.58 0.76 4.48
N THR A 96 13.00 1.84 5.03
CA THR A 96 12.47 1.86 6.40
C THR A 96 10.99 1.49 6.43
N VAL A 97 10.28 1.55 5.30
CA VAL A 97 8.83 1.32 5.26
C VAL A 97 8.47 0.35 4.14
N PHE A 98 7.73 -0.70 4.50
CA PHE A 98 7.18 -1.67 3.57
C PHE A 98 5.69 -1.83 3.81
N VAL A 99 4.91 -1.90 2.74
CA VAL A 99 3.47 -2.18 2.77
C VAL A 99 3.20 -3.32 1.80
N CYS A 100 2.71 -4.44 2.32
CA CYS A 100 2.38 -5.63 1.55
C CYS A 100 0.92 -6.00 1.75
N HIS A 101 0.26 -6.36 0.65
CA HIS A 101 -1.12 -6.81 0.66
C HIS A 101 -1.21 -8.12 -0.13
N LEU A 102 -1.61 -9.21 0.54
CA LEU A 102 -2.04 -10.44 -0.11
C LEU A 102 -3.56 -10.44 -0.18
N ARG A 103 -4.10 -10.67 -1.37
CA ARG A 103 -5.53 -10.77 -1.63
C ARG A 103 -5.88 -12.19 -2.03
N GLY A 104 -6.71 -12.87 -1.24
CA GLY A 104 -7.21 -14.20 -1.60
C GLY A 104 -8.38 -14.12 -2.57
N ALA A 105 -8.47 -15.04 -3.54
CA ALA A 105 -9.66 -15.29 -4.38
C ALA A 105 -10.38 -14.02 -4.88
N ALA A 106 -9.64 -13.11 -5.52
CA ALA A 106 -10.13 -11.82 -5.97
C ALA A 106 -11.24 -11.92 -7.04
N ARG A 107 -12.32 -11.13 -6.90
CA ARG A 107 -13.35 -10.94 -7.95
C ARG A 107 -12.83 -10.24 -9.21
N THR A 108 -11.78 -9.43 -9.07
CA THR A 108 -11.15 -8.70 -10.17
C THR A 108 -9.66 -8.98 -10.20
N LEU A 109 -9.19 -9.42 -11.36
CA LEU A 109 -7.79 -9.80 -11.61
C LEU A 109 -7.04 -8.67 -12.35
N GLN A 110 -7.28 -7.43 -11.93
CA GLN A 110 -6.81 -6.24 -12.64
C GLN A 110 -5.79 -5.50 -11.78
N GLU A 111 -4.76 -4.97 -12.42
CA GLU A 111 -3.66 -4.24 -11.76
C GLU A 111 -4.18 -2.98 -11.03
N GLN A 112 -5.10 -2.26 -11.65
CA GLN A 112 -5.73 -1.06 -11.08
C GLN A 112 -6.64 -1.35 -9.88
N ASP A 113 -7.03 -2.61 -9.66
CA ASP A 113 -7.84 -3.03 -8.51
C ASP A 113 -7.00 -3.79 -7.45
N THR A 114 -5.68 -3.81 -7.61
CA THR A 114 -4.77 -4.56 -6.75
C THR A 114 -4.01 -3.61 -5.85
N HIS A 115 -4.06 -3.87 -4.54
CA HIS A 115 -3.29 -3.13 -3.54
C HIS A 115 -1.80 -3.48 -3.60
N PRO A 116 -0.92 -2.61 -3.09
CA PRO A 116 -1.19 -1.25 -2.59
C PRO A 116 -1.47 -0.22 -3.69
N PHE A 117 -2.26 0.81 -3.39
CA PHE A 117 -2.44 1.97 -4.26
C PHE A 117 -1.35 3.01 -3.97
N ALA A 118 -0.83 3.67 -5.02
CA ALA A 118 0.14 4.74 -4.87
C ALA A 118 -0.21 5.96 -5.71
N ARG A 119 -0.05 7.15 -5.14
CA ARG A 119 -0.26 8.44 -5.82
C ARG A 119 0.69 9.51 -5.30
N SER A 120 1.22 10.32 -6.21
CA SER A 120 2.11 11.43 -5.85
C SER A 120 1.31 12.67 -5.45
N HIS A 121 1.60 13.23 -4.28
CA HIS A 121 1.11 14.54 -3.87
C HIS A 121 2.09 15.21 -2.90
N GLY A 122 2.29 16.53 -3.03
CA GLY A 122 3.17 17.27 -2.13
C GLY A 122 4.64 16.83 -2.20
N ARG A 123 5.13 16.48 -3.40
CA ARG A 123 6.50 15.98 -3.64
C ARG A 123 6.83 14.63 -2.95
N ARG A 124 5.80 13.85 -2.66
CA ARG A 124 5.92 12.51 -2.06
C ARG A 124 4.86 11.57 -2.65
N ASP A 125 5.23 10.31 -2.82
CA ASP A 125 4.28 9.25 -3.10
C ASP A 125 3.61 8.83 -1.80
N TRP A 126 2.30 8.72 -1.85
CA TRP A 126 1.47 8.18 -0.79
C TRP A 126 1.10 6.77 -1.18
N VAL A 127 1.16 5.84 -0.22
CA VAL A 127 0.82 4.43 -0.43
C VAL A 127 -0.30 4.05 0.54
N LEU A 128 -1.36 3.42 0.03
CA LEU A 128 -2.46 2.89 0.84
C LEU A 128 -2.69 1.41 0.53
N ALA A 129 -2.84 0.61 1.57
CA ALA A 129 -3.40 -0.72 1.49
C ALA A 129 -4.52 -0.86 2.53
N HIS A 130 -5.68 -1.35 2.09
CA HIS A 130 -6.87 -1.48 2.92
C HIS A 130 -7.33 -2.94 2.92
N ASN A 131 -7.61 -3.48 4.11
CA ASN A 131 -8.13 -4.84 4.28
C ASN A 131 -9.54 -4.77 4.88
N GLY A 132 -10.55 -4.93 4.04
CA GLY A 132 -11.96 -4.84 4.42
C GLY A 132 -12.82 -4.38 3.26
N ASP A 133 -14.13 -4.31 3.51
CA ASP A 133 -15.12 -3.76 2.58
C ASP A 133 -15.78 -2.53 3.22
N LEU A 134 -15.94 -1.46 2.45
CA LEU A 134 -16.70 -0.28 2.85
C LEU A 134 -18.17 -0.46 2.46
N PHE A 135 -19.00 -0.88 3.42
CA PHE A 135 -20.45 -1.10 3.21
C PHE A 135 -21.27 0.19 3.28
N VAL A 136 -20.83 1.23 2.58
CA VAL A 136 -21.50 2.54 2.57
C VAL A 136 -21.60 3.07 1.13
N ASP A 137 -22.54 4.00 0.92
CA ASP A 137 -22.56 4.77 -0.33
C ASP A 137 -21.38 5.74 -0.33
N LEU A 138 -20.30 5.37 -1.03
CA LEU A 138 -19.06 6.14 -1.09
C LEU A 138 -19.26 7.52 -1.71
N THR A 139 -20.22 7.68 -2.63
CA THR A 139 -20.47 8.99 -3.28
C THR A 139 -21.03 10.00 -2.29
N ARG A 140 -21.75 9.53 -1.26
CA ARG A 140 -22.30 10.36 -0.18
C ARG A 140 -21.39 10.46 1.02
N ALA A 141 -20.79 9.34 1.43
CA ALA A 141 -19.95 9.27 2.62
C ALA A 141 -18.56 9.87 2.38
N LEU A 142 -17.99 9.66 1.20
CA LEU A 142 -16.65 10.09 0.79
C LEU A 142 -16.72 10.83 -0.56
N PRO A 143 -17.42 11.98 -0.64
CA PRO A 143 -17.65 12.67 -1.89
C PRO A 143 -16.33 13.22 -2.46
N LEU A 144 -16.04 12.91 -3.72
CA LEU A 144 -14.85 13.43 -4.43
C LEU A 144 -15.09 14.81 -5.07
N GLY A 145 -16.36 15.26 -5.12
CA GLY A 145 -16.79 16.47 -5.81
C GLY A 145 -17.04 16.24 -7.31
N ASP A 146 -17.52 17.28 -8.00
CA ASP A 146 -17.83 17.22 -9.43
C ASP A 146 -16.56 17.18 -10.31
N GLU A 147 -15.51 17.86 -9.85
CA GLU A 147 -14.19 17.94 -10.51
C GLU A 147 -13.10 17.53 -9.50
N PRO A 148 -12.92 16.21 -9.30
CA PRO A 148 -12.04 15.69 -8.27
C PRO A 148 -10.55 15.89 -8.60
N VAL A 149 -9.77 16.25 -7.58
CA VAL A 149 -8.30 16.42 -7.73
C VAL A 149 -7.60 15.08 -7.88
N PHE A 150 -8.17 14.04 -7.27
CA PHE A 150 -7.69 12.66 -7.36
C PHE A 150 -8.85 11.78 -7.80
N GLU A 151 -8.64 11.06 -8.90
CA GLU A 151 -9.64 10.17 -9.49
C GLU A 151 -9.20 8.71 -9.37
N PRO A 152 -10.07 7.81 -8.89
CA PRO A 152 -9.77 6.38 -8.90
C PRO A 152 -9.64 5.88 -10.34
N VAL A 153 -8.65 5.02 -10.60
CA VAL A 153 -8.45 4.38 -11.91
C VAL A 153 -9.23 3.06 -11.98
N GLY A 154 -9.23 2.32 -10.89
CA GLY A 154 -9.98 1.09 -10.70
C GLY A 154 -11.39 1.34 -10.18
N ARG A 155 -12.00 0.26 -9.68
CA ARG A 155 -13.41 0.22 -9.24
C ARG A 155 -13.55 -0.15 -7.76
N THR A 156 -12.42 -0.21 -7.04
CA THR A 156 -12.43 -0.58 -5.63
C THR A 156 -12.89 0.58 -4.76
N ASP A 157 -13.64 0.23 -3.72
CA ASP A 157 -13.98 1.16 -2.64
C ASP A 157 -12.75 1.75 -1.94
N SER A 158 -11.70 0.94 -1.87
CA SER A 158 -10.44 1.24 -1.23
C SER A 158 -9.66 2.33 -1.98
N GLU A 159 -9.65 2.30 -3.31
CA GLU A 159 -9.05 3.37 -4.11
C GLU A 159 -9.89 4.66 -4.08
N HIS A 160 -11.21 4.53 -4.08
CA HIS A 160 -12.10 5.69 -3.90
C HIS A 160 -11.82 6.39 -2.57
N ALA A 161 -11.76 5.63 -1.48
CA ALA A 161 -11.42 6.14 -0.16
C ALA A 161 -10.01 6.75 -0.14
N PHE A 162 -9.04 6.16 -0.85
CA PHE A 162 -7.70 6.73 -0.97
C PHE A 162 -7.70 8.11 -1.63
N CYS A 163 -8.42 8.26 -2.74
CA CYS A 163 -8.53 9.54 -3.46
C CYS A 163 -9.18 10.61 -2.57
N TRP A 164 -10.23 10.23 -1.84
CA TRP A 164 -10.88 11.10 -0.87
C TRP A 164 -9.92 11.53 0.25
N LEU A 165 -9.19 10.58 0.86
CA LEU A 165 -8.22 10.86 1.93
C LEU A 165 -7.13 11.83 1.47
N LEU A 166 -6.57 11.63 0.27
CA LEU A 166 -5.56 12.53 -0.28
C LEU A 166 -6.11 13.94 -0.51
N ALA A 167 -7.37 14.06 -0.93
CA ALA A 167 -8.03 15.36 -1.05
C ALA A 167 -8.18 16.07 0.30
N GLN A 168 -8.38 15.32 1.40
CA GLN A 168 -8.46 15.88 2.76
C GLN A 168 -7.10 16.30 3.32
N VAL A 169 -6.04 15.55 3.02
CA VAL A 169 -4.67 15.81 3.53
C VAL A 169 -3.96 16.92 2.75
N ARG A 170 -4.50 17.30 1.59
CA ARG A 170 -3.99 18.45 0.83
C ARG A 170 -3.92 19.67 1.75
N PRO A 171 -2.77 20.36 1.84
CA PRO A 171 -2.70 21.62 2.57
C PRO A 171 -3.77 22.56 2.01
N THR A 172 -4.76 22.89 2.83
CA THR A 172 -5.60 24.06 2.58
C THR A 172 -4.66 25.24 2.55
N GLY A 173 -4.41 25.78 1.37
CA GLY A 173 -3.49 26.91 1.21
C GLY A 173 -3.85 27.98 2.24
N SER A 174 -2.96 28.22 3.18
CA SER A 174 -2.98 29.45 3.95
C SER A 174 -3.03 30.59 2.94
N ASN A 175 -4.10 31.38 3.00
CA ASN A 175 -4.38 32.61 2.26
C ASN A 175 -3.36 32.98 1.19
N THR A 176 -3.83 33.01 -0.06
CA THR A 176 -3.32 33.88 -1.11
C THR A 176 -3.13 35.30 -0.56
N GLY A 177 -1.90 35.62 -0.18
CA GLY A 177 -1.55 36.92 0.39
C GLY A 177 -0.04 37.08 0.46
N SER A 178 0.50 37.79 -0.53
CA SER A 178 1.87 38.33 -0.59
C SER A 178 3.03 37.32 -0.63
N SER A 179 3.53 37.11 -1.85
CA SER A 179 4.94 36.81 -2.11
C SER A 179 5.85 37.86 -1.45
N PRO A 180 6.93 37.47 -0.76
CA PRO A 180 8.15 38.24 -0.75
C PRO A 180 9.15 37.57 -1.69
N SER A 181 9.51 38.28 -2.76
CA SER A 181 10.69 37.97 -3.55
C SER A 181 11.91 37.93 -2.62
N GLY A 182 12.58 36.79 -2.54
CA GLY A 182 13.86 36.65 -1.87
C GLY A 182 14.68 35.59 -2.58
N SER A 183 15.67 36.01 -3.36
CA SER A 183 16.59 35.12 -4.04
C SER A 183 17.45 34.36 -3.02
N ALA A 184 17.13 33.08 -2.80
CA ALA A 184 17.99 32.20 -2.03
C ALA A 184 19.06 31.60 -2.95
N ARG A 185 20.21 32.29 -3.01
CA ARG A 185 21.45 31.82 -3.62
C ARG A 185 21.90 30.52 -2.94
N VAL A 186 21.93 29.42 -3.68
CA VAL A 186 22.53 28.15 -3.24
C VAL A 186 24.05 28.35 -3.11
N ARG A 187 24.57 28.37 -1.88
CA ARG A 187 25.99 28.12 -1.61
C ARG A 187 26.15 26.64 -1.31
N SER A 188 26.86 25.96 -2.21
CA SER A 188 27.54 24.69 -1.92
C SER A 188 28.54 24.94 -0.78
N THR A 189 28.37 24.25 0.34
CA THR A 189 29.46 24.00 1.28
C THR A 189 29.58 22.51 1.46
N ASN A 190 30.55 21.96 0.72
CA ASN A 190 31.12 20.65 0.94
C ASN A 190 31.59 20.57 2.40
N ARG A 191 30.99 19.70 3.21
CA ARG A 191 31.51 19.28 4.52
C ARG A 191 31.51 17.77 4.56
N SER A 192 32.68 17.20 4.32
CA SER A 192 33.00 15.80 4.60
C SER A 192 32.78 15.51 6.09
N PRO A 193 32.15 14.40 6.48
CA PRO A 193 32.20 13.94 7.87
C PRO A 193 33.58 13.35 8.14
N LEU A 194 34.37 14.05 8.95
CA LEU A 194 35.51 13.48 9.67
C LEU A 194 34.97 12.66 10.84
N TRP A 195 35.00 11.33 10.75
CA TRP A 195 35.22 10.47 11.90
C TRP A 195 35.67 9.07 11.45
N ALA A 196 36.46 8.44 12.32
CA ALA A 196 37.11 7.12 12.24
C ALA A 196 38.45 7.02 11.47
N SER A 197 39.53 7.26 12.20
CA SER A 197 40.77 6.47 12.06
C SER A 197 41.26 6.00 13.44
N THR A 198 41.82 4.78 13.44
CA THR A 198 42.54 4.02 14.50
C THR A 198 41.68 3.39 15.59
N GLN A 199 41.76 2.08 15.90
CA GLN A 199 42.69 0.99 15.57
C GLN A 199 41.98 -0.21 14.94
#